data_AF-A0A5N5N150-F1
#
_entry.id   AF-A0A5N5N150-F1
#
_cell.length_a   1.000
_cell.length_b   1.000
_cell.length_c   1.000
_cell.angle_alpha   90.00
_cell.angle_beta   90.00
_cell.angle_gamma   90.00
#
_symmetry.space_group_name_H-M   'P 1'
#
loop_
_entity.id
_entity.type
_entity.pdbx_description
1 polymer ?
#
loop_
_entity_poly.entity_id
_entity_poly.type
_entity_poly.pdbx_seq_one_letter_code
_entity_poly.pdbx_strand_id
1 'polypeptide(L)'
;MFRRRWSSLPCDPAFSSDLKQLGYFVNEIDEIRSIENPNNYFKYYITKNERWNERQRFAMNEAVGSLIHARLQKLGLVKTILPLGTPVDSPHVPIYVSSNLSTASRIVVIFPESAQDLGVIAHRVIGGPGGVTKGSMVSAIEAIQKGEAGDNAGIVLTNPGQLWWWPEGKRGLTPRDRFGISIQSAVHRGREYDARLNVIPGHETIGRHVKSVFEEVLGKMTRSDAKLAVVAVTDVADEVERYLDNEETWRKWEDRMECLALLSNLYGSTEPIKCEDFKRFLAERARTWIHDDEDLDIPLANPEGGLTKTGVGCPIFSAGPEPYIPELLMIHAPPAVFKFFREVGASEDFCNPRYEIYEAPPNRGDPHYWNGDDWKDEVGEAEAKALEEKKEVVAENPAVAEKIAPTESPKAEVKKRKTPLSADTSATAAEATAIPSIEHDEPSTSVSTSPTPTPAESSSTDTSSRPSARIPPPATPPTPPRTRSPTPMTHPPTSIAPPCASSAAPAPTSGSRTTIPLPACAPTPARTTGPSANGSGISSARLTSRLPRRSGRRPRYRSGRRGRRKRKRGRGSSLCGGRWRISLVGLRRRF
;
A
#
# COMPACT_ATOMS: atom_id res chain seq x y z
N MET A 1 -5.60 -5.64 -46.06
CA MET A 1 -5.12 -5.19 -44.73
C MET A 1 -3.68 -5.65 -44.57
N PHE A 2 -2.71 -4.75 -44.38
CA PHE A 2 -1.29 -5.13 -44.24
C PHE A 2 -1.01 -5.65 -42.82
N ARG A 3 -0.51 -6.88 -42.69
CA ARG A 3 -0.07 -7.45 -41.40
C ARG A 3 1.45 -7.28 -41.28
N ARG A 4 1.91 -6.61 -40.23
CA ARG A 4 3.34 -6.58 -39.90
C ARG A 4 3.80 -7.97 -39.48
N ARG A 5 4.98 -8.39 -39.92
CA ARG A 5 5.60 -9.64 -39.45
C ARG A 5 6.11 -9.45 -38.03
N TRP A 6 6.10 -10.50 -37.22
CA TRP A 6 6.67 -10.46 -35.86
C TRP A 6 8.11 -9.96 -35.84
N SER A 7 8.92 -10.39 -36.81
CA SER A 7 10.32 -9.94 -36.98
C SER A 7 10.49 -8.47 -37.35
N SER A 8 9.41 -7.79 -37.75
CA SER A 8 9.43 -6.36 -38.10
C SER A 8 8.94 -5.45 -36.97
N LEU A 9 8.55 -6.04 -35.84
CA LEU A 9 8.16 -5.26 -34.66
C LEU A 9 9.41 -4.86 -33.87
N PRO A 10 9.43 -3.68 -33.23
CA PRO A 10 10.56 -3.25 -32.43
C PRO A 10 10.74 -4.19 -31.22
N CYS A 11 11.98 -4.55 -30.91
CA CYS A 11 12.30 -5.31 -29.71
C CYS A 11 11.85 -4.57 -28.45
N ASP A 12 11.49 -5.34 -27.43
CA ASP A 12 11.16 -4.79 -26.12
C ASP A 12 12.41 -4.17 -25.47
N PRO A 13 12.33 -2.98 -24.84
CA PRO A 13 13.49 -2.38 -24.22
C PRO A 13 13.92 -3.13 -22.97
N ALA A 14 15.24 -3.22 -22.80
CA ALA A 14 15.89 -3.78 -21.63
C ALA A 14 16.55 -2.65 -20.82
N PHE A 15 16.36 -2.70 -19.52
CA PHE A 15 17.00 -1.84 -18.54
C PHE A 15 17.63 -2.72 -17.48
N SER A 16 18.77 -2.31 -16.93
CA SER A 16 19.37 -2.97 -15.79
C SER A 16 18.57 -2.66 -14.52
N SER A 17 18.45 -3.62 -13.61
CA SER A 17 17.83 -3.41 -12.28
C SER A 17 18.85 -2.98 -11.22
N ASP A 18 20.01 -2.45 -11.64
CA ASP A 18 21.00 -1.81 -10.77
C ASP A 18 20.84 -0.28 -10.82
N LEU A 19 20.75 0.35 -9.64
CA LEU A 19 20.47 1.78 -9.52
C LEU A 19 21.52 2.65 -10.23
N LYS A 20 22.80 2.27 -10.14
CA LYS A 20 23.91 2.99 -10.75
C LYS A 20 23.90 2.84 -12.27
N GLN A 21 23.63 1.64 -12.77
CA GLN A 21 23.50 1.38 -14.20
C GLN A 21 22.27 2.07 -14.82
N LEU A 22 21.21 2.31 -14.03
CA LEU A 22 20.08 3.16 -14.40
C LEU A 22 20.42 4.66 -14.41
N GLY A 23 21.62 5.05 -13.97
CA GLY A 23 22.05 6.44 -13.92
C GLY A 23 21.62 7.17 -12.65
N TYR A 24 21.41 6.45 -11.55
CA TYR A 24 20.99 7.00 -10.26
C TYR A 24 21.90 6.58 -9.10
N PHE A 25 21.88 7.34 -8.02
CA PHE A 25 22.56 7.01 -6.76
C PHE A 25 21.75 7.52 -5.58
N VAL A 26 21.99 6.96 -4.39
CA VAL A 26 21.43 7.48 -3.13
C VAL A 26 22.43 8.49 -2.55
N ASN A 27 21.98 9.71 -2.26
CA ASN A 27 22.82 10.75 -1.68
C ASN A 27 22.90 10.65 -0.14
N GLU A 28 23.59 11.60 0.49
CA GLU A 28 23.82 11.62 1.95
C GLU A 28 22.56 11.85 2.78
N ILE A 29 21.51 12.42 2.18
CA ILE A 29 20.20 12.65 2.82
C ILE A 29 19.16 11.60 2.42
N ASP A 30 19.63 10.45 1.92
CA ASP A 30 18.84 9.28 1.58
C ASP A 30 17.90 9.41 0.37
N GLU A 31 18.11 10.40 -0.49
CA GLU A 31 17.32 10.61 -1.69
C GLU A 31 17.97 9.97 -2.93
N ILE A 32 17.13 9.42 -3.81
CA ILE A 32 17.59 8.90 -5.09
C ILE A 32 17.71 10.04 -6.10
N ARG A 33 18.93 10.28 -6.58
CA ARG A 33 19.27 11.38 -7.50
C ARG A 33 19.92 10.86 -8.77
N SER A 34 19.75 11.59 -9.87
CA SER A 34 20.43 11.27 -11.13
C SER A 34 21.93 11.54 -11.03
N ILE A 35 22.76 10.62 -11.55
CA ILE A 35 24.21 10.77 -11.64
C ILE A 35 24.58 11.91 -12.61
N GLU A 36 23.86 12.03 -13.73
CA GLU A 36 24.11 13.07 -14.74
C GLU A 36 23.79 14.47 -14.17
N ASN A 37 22.72 14.60 -13.40
CA ASN A 37 22.35 15.85 -12.74
C ASN A 37 21.75 15.58 -11.35
N PRO A 38 22.56 15.73 -10.28
CA PRO A 38 22.13 15.42 -8.91
C PRO A 38 20.92 16.22 -8.39
N ASN A 39 20.53 17.31 -9.05
CA ASN A 39 19.33 18.07 -8.69
C ASN A 39 18.03 17.39 -9.17
N ASN A 40 18.13 16.41 -10.07
CA ASN A 40 16.99 15.73 -10.65
C ASN A 40 16.69 14.41 -9.94
N TYR A 41 15.39 14.18 -9.75
CA TYR A 41 14.84 12.89 -9.32
C TYR A 41 14.67 11.92 -10.50
N PHE A 42 14.06 10.76 -10.23
CA PHE A 42 13.71 9.78 -11.25
C PHE A 42 12.89 10.40 -12.39
N LYS A 43 13.36 10.22 -13.63
CA LYS A 43 12.69 10.69 -14.84
C LYS A 43 11.90 9.55 -15.48
N TYR A 44 10.61 9.47 -15.19
CA TYR A 44 9.74 8.44 -15.76
C TYR A 44 9.61 8.55 -17.30
N TYR A 45 9.32 9.74 -17.82
CA TYR A 45 9.13 9.97 -19.25
C TYR A 45 10.47 10.17 -19.96
N ILE A 46 11.09 9.06 -20.38
CA ILE A 46 12.27 9.09 -21.26
C ILE A 46 11.90 9.11 -22.73
N THR A 47 10.73 8.58 -23.09
CA THR A 47 10.20 8.63 -24.45
C THR A 47 8.68 8.86 -24.44
N LYS A 48 8.10 9.11 -25.62
CA LYS A 48 6.63 9.12 -25.79
C LYS A 48 6.02 7.71 -25.83
N ASN A 49 6.84 6.67 -25.96
CA ASN A 49 6.38 5.29 -25.93
C ASN A 49 6.26 4.84 -24.47
N GLU A 50 5.02 4.62 -24.03
CA GLU A 50 4.71 4.19 -22.68
C GLU A 50 5.45 2.91 -22.29
N ARG A 51 5.63 1.96 -23.23
CA ARG A 51 6.33 0.71 -22.95
C ARG A 51 7.78 0.91 -22.50
N TRP A 52 8.49 1.89 -23.06
CA TRP A 52 9.84 2.25 -22.61
C TRP A 52 9.83 2.79 -21.18
N ASN A 53 8.88 3.66 -20.87
CA ASN A 53 8.75 4.29 -19.56
C ASN A 53 8.36 3.26 -18.49
N GLU A 54 7.45 2.34 -18.83
CA GLU A 54 7.03 1.21 -17.98
C GLU A 54 8.18 0.25 -17.70
N ARG A 55 8.94 -0.13 -18.74
CA ARG A 55 10.11 -1.02 -18.59
C ARG A 55 11.22 -0.40 -17.74
N GLN A 56 11.44 0.91 -17.89
CA GLN A 56 12.37 1.63 -17.03
C GLN A 56 11.86 1.69 -15.58
N ARG A 57 10.57 2.01 -15.37
CA ARG A 57 10.01 2.06 -14.02
C ARG A 57 10.09 0.70 -13.33
N PHE A 58 9.79 -0.38 -14.04
CA PHE A 58 9.91 -1.74 -13.52
C PHE A 58 11.35 -2.03 -13.02
N ALA A 59 12.35 -1.76 -13.86
CA ALA A 59 13.76 -1.95 -13.46
C ALA A 59 14.17 -1.03 -12.29
N MET A 60 13.67 0.20 -12.26
CA MET A 60 13.86 1.13 -11.15
C MET A 60 13.24 0.62 -9.84
N ASN A 61 12.01 0.11 -9.90
CA ASN A 61 11.31 -0.45 -8.76
C ASN A 61 12.04 -1.68 -8.21
N GLU A 62 12.58 -2.54 -9.09
CA GLU A 62 13.42 -3.68 -8.67
C GLU A 62 14.72 -3.23 -7.96
N ALA A 63 15.39 -2.20 -8.48
CA ALA A 63 16.59 -1.64 -7.85
C ALA A 63 16.28 -1.05 -6.46
N VAL A 64 15.17 -0.31 -6.36
CA VAL A 64 14.66 0.28 -5.11
C VAL A 64 14.26 -0.81 -4.12
N GLY A 65 13.51 -1.82 -4.57
CA GLY A 65 13.09 -2.95 -3.75
C GLY A 65 14.28 -3.69 -3.16
N SER A 66 15.33 -3.95 -3.96
CA SER A 66 16.57 -4.57 -3.48
C SER A 66 17.25 -3.75 -2.38
N LEU A 67 17.28 -2.42 -2.53
CA LEU A 67 17.82 -1.51 -1.51
C LEU A 67 16.99 -1.54 -0.22
N ILE A 68 15.66 -1.49 -0.32
CA ILE A 68 14.75 -1.55 0.83
C ILE A 68 14.89 -2.89 1.56
N HIS A 69 14.90 -4.00 0.82
CA HIS A 69 15.03 -5.35 1.37
C HIS A 69 16.34 -5.51 2.14
N ALA A 70 17.45 -4.99 1.61
CA ALA A 70 18.73 -4.99 2.30
C ALA A 70 18.69 -4.18 3.62
N ARG A 71 17.95 -3.07 3.67
CA ARG A 71 17.77 -2.27 4.89
C ARG A 71 16.90 -2.99 5.92
N LEU A 72 15.77 -3.56 5.50
CA LEU A 72 14.90 -4.34 6.39
C LEU A 72 15.63 -5.55 7.00
N GLN A 73 16.48 -6.22 6.21
CA GLN A 73 17.33 -7.30 6.72
C GLN A 73 18.39 -6.80 7.72
N LYS A 74 18.97 -5.62 7.50
CA LYS A 74 19.86 -4.97 8.47
C LYS A 74 19.18 -4.62 9.78
N LEU A 75 17.87 -4.36 9.76
CA LEU A 75 17.04 -4.21 10.95
C LEU A 75 16.69 -5.55 11.60
N GLY A 76 17.24 -6.67 11.13
CA GLY A 76 17.04 -7.99 11.73
C GLY A 76 15.75 -8.68 11.30
N LEU A 77 15.07 -8.20 10.25
CA LEU A 77 13.94 -8.90 9.66
C LEU A 77 14.40 -10.00 8.71
N VAL A 78 13.77 -11.17 8.83
CA VAL A 78 14.03 -12.35 8.01
C VAL A 78 12.91 -12.48 6.99
N LYS A 79 13.29 -12.72 5.74
CA LYS A 79 12.34 -12.99 4.67
C LYS A 79 11.76 -14.39 4.86
N THR A 80 10.45 -14.48 5.01
CA THR A 80 9.70 -15.74 5.11
C THR A 80 8.81 -15.87 3.90
N ILE A 81 8.64 -17.09 3.38
CA ILE A 81 7.88 -17.35 2.16
C ILE A 81 6.56 -18.03 2.52
N LEU A 82 5.47 -17.55 1.91
CA LEU A 82 4.15 -18.15 2.00
C LEU A 82 3.71 -18.71 0.63
N PRO A 83 3.01 -19.85 0.58
CA PRO A 83 2.67 -20.73 1.71
C PRO A 83 3.89 -21.35 2.37
N LEU A 84 3.82 -21.65 3.67
CA LEU A 84 4.98 -22.18 4.40
C LEU A 84 5.45 -23.51 3.81
N GLY A 85 6.77 -23.68 3.66
CA GLY A 85 7.39 -24.88 3.08
C GLY A 85 7.44 -24.90 1.55
N THR A 86 6.94 -23.86 0.88
CA THR A 86 7.03 -23.74 -0.58
C THR A 86 8.47 -23.50 -1.04
N PRO A 87 8.97 -24.21 -2.08
CA PRO A 87 10.27 -23.92 -2.66
C PRO A 87 10.36 -22.50 -3.21
N VAL A 88 11.53 -21.86 -3.09
CA VAL A 88 11.79 -20.48 -3.57
C VAL A 88 11.53 -20.27 -5.07
N ASP A 89 11.53 -21.34 -5.85
CA ASP A 89 11.31 -21.30 -7.31
C ASP A 89 9.85 -21.59 -7.70
N SER A 90 8.99 -21.92 -6.74
CA SER A 90 7.57 -22.23 -6.92
C SER A 90 6.68 -21.02 -6.58
N PRO A 91 5.40 -20.99 -7.00
CA PRO A 91 4.51 -19.86 -6.73
C PRO A 91 4.43 -19.51 -5.25
N HIS A 92 4.91 -18.33 -4.89
CA HIS A 92 5.02 -17.91 -3.51
C HIS A 92 5.00 -16.39 -3.34
N VAL A 93 4.66 -15.93 -2.14
CA VAL A 93 4.70 -14.53 -1.73
C VAL A 93 5.65 -14.35 -0.53
N PRO A 94 6.68 -13.50 -0.62
CA PRO A 94 7.55 -13.23 0.51
C PRO A 94 6.91 -12.23 1.47
N ILE A 95 7.15 -12.41 2.77
CA ILE A 95 6.86 -11.46 3.85
C ILE A 95 8.14 -11.24 4.67
N TYR A 96 8.13 -10.28 5.59
CA TYR A 96 9.20 -10.07 6.57
C TYR A 96 8.71 -10.33 7.99
N VAL A 97 9.51 -11.06 8.77
CA VAL A 97 9.25 -11.32 10.18
C VAL A 97 10.48 -11.03 11.03
N SER A 98 10.32 -10.62 12.28
CA SER A 98 11.45 -10.46 13.20
C SER A 98 11.94 -11.81 13.73
N SER A 99 13.21 -11.87 14.13
CA SER A 99 13.83 -13.10 14.66
C SER A 99 13.27 -13.57 16.01
N ASN A 100 12.67 -12.67 16.79
CA ASN A 100 12.04 -12.96 18.08
C ASN A 100 10.55 -13.36 17.97
N LEU A 101 10.01 -13.57 16.77
CA LEU A 101 8.57 -13.79 16.55
C LEU A 101 7.98 -14.94 17.41
N SER A 102 8.73 -16.03 17.58
CA SER A 102 8.27 -17.21 18.34
C SER A 102 8.33 -17.05 19.86
N THR A 103 9.01 -16.02 20.36
CA THR A 103 9.21 -15.78 21.80
C THR A 103 8.56 -14.50 22.29
N ALA A 104 8.26 -13.57 21.38
CA ALA A 104 7.63 -12.29 21.69
C ALA A 104 6.22 -12.49 22.26
N SER A 105 5.95 -11.85 23.40
CA SER A 105 4.62 -11.82 24.03
C SER A 105 3.64 -10.88 23.32
N ARG A 106 4.16 -9.96 22.49
CA ARG A 106 3.40 -8.98 21.73
C ARG A 106 3.93 -8.92 20.31
N ILE A 107 3.04 -8.89 19.33
CA ILE A 107 3.35 -8.89 17.90
C ILE A 107 2.69 -7.67 17.26
N VAL A 108 3.49 -6.84 16.58
CA VAL A 108 3.00 -5.79 15.69
C VAL A 108 2.88 -6.37 14.28
N VAL A 109 1.66 -6.37 13.74
CA VAL A 109 1.37 -6.88 12.40
C VAL A 109 1.02 -5.71 11.49
N ILE A 110 1.74 -5.58 10.39
CA ILE A 110 1.57 -4.50 9.41
C ILE A 110 1.04 -5.09 8.11
N PHE A 111 -0.17 -4.65 7.75
CA PHE A 111 -0.82 -4.90 6.47
C PHE A 111 -0.75 -3.62 5.60
N PRO A 112 0.30 -3.47 4.76
CA PRO A 112 0.42 -2.31 3.87
C PRO A 112 -0.61 -2.36 2.74
N GLU A 113 -0.67 -1.31 1.93
CA GLU A 113 -1.54 -1.22 0.74
C GLU A 113 -1.18 -2.28 -0.32
N SER A 114 -2.19 -2.86 -0.98
CA SER A 114 -1.96 -3.91 -2.01
C SER A 114 -1.42 -3.36 -3.34
N ALA A 115 -1.43 -2.04 -3.54
CA ALA A 115 -0.88 -1.41 -4.72
C ALA A 115 0.67 -1.37 -4.73
N GLN A 116 1.31 -1.63 -3.59
CA GLN A 116 2.75 -1.42 -3.38
C GLN A 116 3.55 -2.73 -3.34
N ASP A 117 4.83 -2.64 -3.67
CA ASP A 117 5.79 -3.73 -3.47
C ASP A 117 6.10 -3.96 -1.99
N LEU A 118 6.55 -5.18 -1.63
CA LEU A 118 6.96 -5.49 -0.26
C LEU A 118 7.97 -4.49 0.29
N GLY A 119 7.57 -3.79 1.36
CA GLY A 119 8.39 -2.80 2.06
C GLY A 119 8.29 -1.39 1.50
N VAL A 120 7.60 -1.17 0.38
CA VAL A 120 7.32 0.17 -0.16
C VAL A 120 6.07 0.74 0.51
N ILE A 121 6.10 2.04 0.83
CA ILE A 121 4.91 2.81 1.21
C ILE A 121 4.49 3.67 0.03
N ALA A 122 5.40 4.50 -0.49
CA ALA A 122 5.09 5.40 -1.59
C ALA A 122 6.30 5.67 -2.48
N HIS A 123 6.24 5.23 -3.74
CA HIS A 123 7.31 5.49 -4.72
C HIS A 123 7.54 6.99 -4.97
N ARG A 124 6.49 7.81 -4.84
CA ARG A 124 6.60 9.28 -4.99
C ARG A 124 7.46 9.95 -3.91
N VAL A 125 7.54 9.35 -2.73
CA VAL A 125 8.40 9.83 -1.63
C VAL A 125 9.79 9.23 -1.78
N ILE A 126 9.91 7.94 -2.13
CA ILE A 126 11.20 7.29 -2.40
C ILE A 126 11.97 8.02 -3.50
N GLY A 127 11.28 8.33 -4.61
CA GLY A 127 11.83 9.07 -5.75
C GLY A 127 11.75 10.59 -5.58
N GLY A 128 11.46 11.11 -4.39
CA GLY A 128 11.21 12.53 -4.13
C GLY A 128 11.85 13.01 -2.81
N PRO A 129 11.40 14.17 -2.29
CA PRO A 129 11.84 14.66 -0.99
C PRO A 129 11.51 13.68 0.14
N GLY A 130 12.50 13.38 0.98
CA GLY A 130 12.38 12.44 2.11
C GLY A 130 13.01 11.08 1.84
N GLY A 131 13.18 10.70 0.57
CA GLY A 131 14.04 9.59 0.18
C GLY A 131 13.52 8.20 0.56
N VAL A 132 14.43 7.23 0.48
CA VAL A 132 14.11 5.80 0.54
C VAL A 132 13.53 5.41 1.90
N THR A 133 14.11 5.87 3.00
CA THR A 133 13.69 5.49 4.36
C THR A 133 12.29 6.01 4.68
N LYS A 134 12.00 7.27 4.34
CA LYS A 134 10.67 7.87 4.60
C LYS A 134 9.58 7.24 3.73
N GLY A 135 9.88 6.94 2.48
CA GLY A 135 8.91 6.34 1.55
C GLY A 135 8.78 4.82 1.64
N SER A 136 9.43 4.17 2.60
CA SER A 136 9.42 2.72 2.80
C SER A 136 9.15 2.34 4.25
N MET A 137 8.85 1.06 4.46
CA MET A 137 8.59 0.50 5.79
C MET A 137 9.82 0.55 6.71
N VAL A 138 11.01 0.86 6.20
CA VAL A 138 12.21 1.02 7.03
C VAL A 138 11.96 2.00 8.18
N SER A 139 11.32 3.15 7.91
CA SER A 139 10.99 4.14 8.95
C SER A 139 10.03 3.60 10.01
N ALA A 140 8.97 2.88 9.62
CA ALA A 140 8.02 2.28 10.53
C ALA A 140 8.66 1.19 11.40
N ILE A 141 9.49 0.33 10.82
CA ILE A 141 10.21 -0.71 11.55
C ILE A 141 11.20 -0.12 12.55
N GLU A 142 11.95 0.92 12.17
CA GLU A 142 12.83 1.63 13.09
C GLU A 142 12.07 2.25 14.28
N ALA A 143 10.91 2.84 14.04
CA ALA A 143 10.07 3.40 15.10
C ALA A 143 9.60 2.31 16.08
N ILE A 144 9.12 1.17 15.57
CA ILE A 144 8.73 0.02 16.41
C ILE A 144 9.91 -0.46 17.26
N GLN A 145 11.10 -0.60 16.66
CA GLN A 145 12.30 -1.05 17.37
C GLN A 145 12.83 -0.06 18.41
N LYS A 146 12.52 1.24 18.26
CA LYS A 146 12.77 2.28 19.27
C LYS A 146 11.78 2.24 20.43
N GLY A 147 10.83 1.30 20.44
CA GLY A 147 9.81 1.17 21.49
C GLY A 147 8.61 2.11 21.31
N GLU A 148 8.46 2.73 20.13
CA GLU A 148 7.32 3.62 19.87
C GLU A 148 5.99 2.86 19.84
N ALA A 149 6.00 1.57 19.48
CA ALA A 149 4.82 0.70 19.48
C ALA A 149 4.75 -0.24 20.71
N GLY A 150 5.67 -0.09 21.66
CA GLY A 150 5.87 -1.01 22.78
C GLY A 150 7.19 -1.78 22.71
N ASP A 151 7.72 -2.16 23.87
CA ASP A 151 9.06 -2.72 23.98
C ASP A 151 9.13 -4.19 23.51
N ASN A 152 10.22 -4.55 22.83
CA ASN A 152 10.55 -5.92 22.41
C ASN A 152 9.42 -6.65 21.64
N ALA A 153 8.61 -5.91 20.87
CA ALA A 153 7.57 -6.52 20.05
C ALA A 153 8.17 -7.38 18.93
N GLY A 154 7.54 -8.52 18.66
CA GLY A 154 7.72 -9.23 17.40
C GLY A 154 7.08 -8.44 16.26
N ILE A 155 7.58 -8.60 15.04
CA ILE A 155 7.12 -7.83 13.88
C ILE A 155 6.75 -8.81 12.77
N VAL A 156 5.60 -8.58 12.15
CA VAL A 156 5.19 -9.20 10.88
C VAL A 156 4.85 -8.09 9.89
N LEU A 157 5.63 -7.98 8.81
CA LEU A 157 5.37 -7.11 7.67
C LEU A 157 4.90 -7.99 6.50
N THR A 158 3.64 -7.84 6.14
CA THR A 158 2.97 -8.68 5.13
C THR A 158 3.17 -8.14 3.70
N ASN A 159 2.69 -8.89 2.70
CA ASN A 159 2.85 -8.55 1.29
C ASN A 159 1.56 -8.80 0.49
N PRO A 160 0.53 -7.97 0.72
CA PRO A 160 -0.74 -8.09 0.00
C PRO A 160 -0.65 -7.62 -1.45
N GLY A 161 0.44 -6.97 -1.86
CA GLY A 161 0.56 -6.40 -3.20
C GLY A 161 1.13 -7.33 -4.25
N GLN A 162 2.04 -8.23 -3.88
CA GLN A 162 2.74 -9.08 -4.85
C GLN A 162 2.10 -10.47 -4.99
N LEU A 163 0.78 -10.54 -5.18
CA LEU A 163 0.02 -11.79 -5.24
C LEU A 163 -0.05 -12.43 -6.64
N TRP A 164 0.54 -11.79 -7.64
CA TRP A 164 0.56 -12.28 -9.02
C TRP A 164 1.86 -13.02 -9.33
N TRP A 165 1.86 -14.34 -9.46
CA TRP A 165 3.07 -15.10 -9.74
C TRP A 165 3.59 -14.85 -11.16
N TRP A 166 4.87 -14.48 -11.28
CA TRP A 166 5.58 -14.37 -12.54
C TRP A 166 6.59 -15.52 -12.69
N PRO A 167 6.30 -16.55 -13.49
CA PRO A 167 7.15 -17.74 -13.60
C PRO A 167 8.59 -17.45 -14.03
N GLU A 168 8.80 -16.58 -15.01
CA GLU A 168 10.15 -16.31 -15.53
C GLU A 168 11.00 -15.48 -14.57
N GLY A 169 10.36 -14.62 -13.77
CA GLY A 169 11.04 -13.87 -12.71
C GLY A 169 11.09 -14.57 -11.37
N LYS A 170 10.41 -15.72 -11.24
CA LYS A 170 10.28 -16.51 -10.01
C LYS A 170 9.88 -15.66 -8.80
N ARG A 171 8.93 -14.74 -9.00
CA ARG A 171 8.47 -13.83 -7.94
C ARG A 171 7.03 -13.38 -8.15
N GLY A 172 6.41 -12.91 -7.07
CA GLY A 172 5.17 -12.16 -7.12
C GLY A 172 5.35 -10.75 -7.74
N LEU A 173 4.32 -10.24 -8.39
CA LEU A 173 4.21 -8.89 -8.93
C LEU A 173 2.97 -8.18 -8.39
N THR A 174 3.06 -6.84 -8.34
CA THR A 174 1.87 -6.00 -8.17
C THR A 174 1.00 -5.99 -9.42
N PRO A 175 -0.30 -5.63 -9.30
CA PRO A 175 -1.16 -5.43 -10.46
C PRO A 175 -0.61 -4.42 -11.47
N ARG A 176 0.24 -3.49 -11.03
CA ARG A 176 0.91 -2.52 -11.90
C ARG A 176 2.13 -3.13 -12.60
N ASP A 177 2.96 -3.87 -11.88
CA ASP A 177 4.23 -4.38 -12.38
C ASP A 177 4.10 -5.42 -13.49
N ARG A 178 2.95 -6.11 -13.60
CA ARG A 178 2.66 -7.01 -14.72
C ARG A 178 2.71 -6.33 -16.09
N PHE A 179 2.53 -5.01 -16.15
CA PHE A 179 2.66 -4.22 -17.38
C PHE A 179 4.11 -3.85 -17.70
N GLY A 180 5.01 -4.03 -16.75
CA GLY A 180 6.44 -3.72 -16.83
C GLY A 180 7.35 -4.93 -17.06
N ILE A 181 6.86 -6.17 -17.02
CA ILE A 181 7.70 -7.37 -17.30
C ILE A 181 8.16 -7.45 -18.74
N SER A 182 9.30 -8.09 -18.99
CA SER A 182 9.87 -8.30 -20.32
C SER A 182 8.94 -9.13 -21.23
N ILE A 183 8.76 -8.70 -22.48
CA ILE A 183 7.99 -9.43 -23.51
C ILE A 183 8.69 -9.37 -24.88
N GLN A 184 8.10 -10.00 -25.90
CA GLN A 184 8.76 -10.18 -27.19
C GLN A 184 8.96 -8.86 -27.98
N SER A 185 8.08 -7.87 -27.81
CA SER A 185 8.15 -6.63 -28.57
C SER A 185 7.55 -5.46 -27.81
N ALA A 186 8.07 -4.26 -28.07
CA ALA A 186 7.67 -3.03 -27.41
C ALA A 186 6.27 -2.49 -27.79
N VAL A 187 5.54 -3.16 -28.69
CA VAL A 187 4.17 -2.77 -29.06
C VAL A 187 3.09 -3.55 -28.30
N HIS A 188 3.49 -4.51 -27.46
CA HIS A 188 2.56 -5.25 -26.62
C HIS A 188 2.15 -4.45 -25.38
N ARG A 189 0.96 -4.75 -24.84
CA ARG A 189 0.33 -4.02 -23.74
C ARG A 189 0.49 -4.68 -22.36
N GLY A 190 1.36 -5.68 -22.22
CA GLY A 190 1.53 -6.49 -21.00
C GLY A 190 0.94 -7.89 -21.12
N ARG A 191 0.92 -8.63 -20.01
CA ARG A 191 0.31 -9.98 -19.94
C ARG A 191 -1.01 -9.92 -19.19
N GLU A 192 -1.97 -10.67 -19.69
CA GLU A 192 -3.22 -10.94 -18.97
C GLU A 192 -2.98 -11.96 -17.87
N TYR A 193 -3.90 -11.98 -16.91
CA TYR A 193 -3.89 -12.95 -15.82
C TYR A 193 -4.33 -14.32 -16.33
N ASP A 194 -3.47 -15.33 -16.20
CA ASP A 194 -3.84 -16.73 -16.36
C ASP A 194 -3.70 -17.45 -15.02
N ALA A 195 -4.82 -17.89 -14.46
CA ALA A 195 -4.85 -18.56 -13.16
C ALA A 195 -3.96 -19.81 -13.12
N ARG A 196 -3.78 -20.51 -14.24
CA ARG A 196 -2.94 -21.72 -14.31
C ARG A 196 -1.46 -21.42 -14.13
N LEU A 197 -1.04 -20.19 -14.43
CA LEU A 197 0.36 -19.77 -14.42
C LEU A 197 0.65 -18.75 -13.31
N ASN A 198 -0.32 -17.93 -12.92
CA ASN A 198 -0.11 -16.75 -12.10
C ASN A 198 -0.70 -16.85 -10.69
N VAL A 199 -1.46 -17.90 -10.37
CA VAL A 199 -1.95 -18.14 -9.01
C VAL A 199 -0.78 -18.46 -8.08
N ILE A 200 -0.80 -17.84 -6.91
CA ILE A 200 -0.09 -18.31 -5.72
C ILE A 200 -1.13 -19.02 -4.84
N PRO A 201 -1.03 -20.35 -4.64
CA PRO A 201 -2.02 -21.10 -3.87
C PRO A 201 -2.22 -20.52 -2.46
N GLY A 202 -3.47 -20.33 -2.05
CA GLY A 202 -3.82 -19.75 -0.74
C GLY A 202 -3.66 -18.23 -0.65
N HIS A 203 -3.24 -17.58 -1.73
CA HIS A 203 -3.01 -16.14 -1.82
C HIS A 203 -3.60 -15.54 -3.11
N GLU A 204 -4.69 -16.13 -3.60
CA GLU A 204 -5.32 -15.73 -4.86
C GLU A 204 -5.94 -14.33 -4.80
N THR A 205 -6.30 -13.87 -3.60
CA THR A 205 -6.88 -12.56 -3.32
C THR A 205 -6.25 -11.96 -2.06
N ILE A 206 -6.47 -10.67 -1.85
CA ILE A 206 -6.01 -9.96 -0.63
C ILE A 206 -6.59 -10.64 0.62
N GLY A 207 -7.90 -10.91 0.65
CA GLY A 207 -8.54 -11.61 1.77
C GLY A 207 -8.00 -13.03 2.02
N ARG A 208 -7.62 -13.76 0.96
CA ARG A 208 -6.92 -15.06 1.09
C ARG A 208 -5.53 -14.88 1.70
N HIS A 209 -4.79 -13.85 1.30
CA HIS A 209 -3.51 -13.51 1.91
C HIS A 209 -3.65 -13.12 3.39
N VAL A 210 -4.62 -12.28 3.75
CA VAL A 210 -4.93 -11.94 5.14
C VAL A 210 -5.20 -13.20 5.96
N LYS A 211 -6.09 -14.08 5.46
CA LYS A 211 -6.40 -15.36 6.11
C LYS A 211 -5.14 -16.21 6.33
N SER A 212 -4.29 -16.36 5.31
CA SER A 212 -3.05 -17.14 5.44
C SER A 212 -2.08 -16.51 6.44
N VAL A 213 -1.95 -15.18 6.49
CA VAL A 213 -1.13 -14.51 7.52
C VAL A 213 -1.65 -14.83 8.93
N PHE A 214 -2.96 -14.71 9.17
CA PHE A 214 -3.53 -15.09 10.46
C PHE A 214 -3.28 -16.57 10.76
N GLU A 215 -3.64 -17.49 9.87
CA GLU A 215 -3.65 -18.92 10.18
C GLU A 215 -2.25 -19.58 10.12
N GLU A 216 -1.41 -19.22 9.16
CA GLU A 216 -0.09 -19.83 8.99
C GLU A 216 1.00 -19.07 9.73
N VAL A 217 0.98 -17.75 9.74
CA VAL A 217 2.04 -16.94 10.38
C VAL A 217 1.70 -16.74 11.86
N LEU A 218 0.60 -16.07 12.16
CA LEU A 218 0.22 -15.77 13.54
C LEU A 218 -0.23 -17.02 14.28
N GLY A 219 -0.83 -18.00 13.60
CA GLY A 219 -1.29 -19.25 14.20
C GLY A 219 -0.16 -20.24 14.52
N LYS A 220 0.91 -20.27 13.70
CA LYS A 220 1.94 -21.33 13.80
C LYS A 220 3.34 -20.83 14.18
N MET A 221 3.68 -19.56 13.89
CA MET A 221 5.03 -19.02 14.10
C MET A 221 5.16 -18.15 15.35
N THR A 222 4.06 -17.82 16.01
CA THR A 222 4.03 -17.00 17.23
C THR A 222 3.59 -17.85 18.42
N ARG A 223 3.80 -17.35 19.64
CA ARG A 223 3.23 -17.97 20.84
C ARG A 223 1.70 -17.93 20.75
N SER A 224 1.05 -18.98 21.25
CA SER A 224 -0.42 -19.07 21.27
C SER A 224 -1.09 -17.99 22.11
N ASP A 225 -0.38 -17.42 23.09
CA ASP A 225 -0.83 -16.36 23.99
C ASP A 225 -0.34 -14.96 23.58
N ALA A 226 0.41 -14.84 22.47
CA ALA A 226 0.95 -13.56 22.07
C ALA A 226 -0.16 -12.60 21.63
N LYS A 227 -0.11 -11.37 22.19
CA LYS A 227 -1.04 -10.27 21.90
C LYS A 227 -0.72 -9.62 20.55
N LEU A 228 -1.76 -9.26 19.80
CA LEU A 228 -1.67 -8.79 18.42
C LEU A 228 -2.10 -7.31 18.33
N ALA A 229 -1.14 -6.44 17.99
CA ALA A 229 -1.39 -5.06 17.61
C ALA A 229 -1.32 -4.96 16.09
N VAL A 230 -2.46 -4.75 15.44
CA VAL A 230 -2.57 -4.81 13.97
C VAL A 230 -2.74 -3.41 13.40
N VAL A 231 -1.97 -3.05 12.38
CA VAL A 231 -2.22 -1.87 11.53
C VAL A 231 -2.48 -2.34 10.10
N ALA A 232 -3.56 -1.85 9.50
CA ALA A 232 -3.93 -2.19 8.13
C ALA A 232 -4.31 -0.95 7.32
N VAL A 233 -4.00 -0.96 6.03
CA VAL A 233 -4.13 0.20 5.14
C VAL A 233 -5.13 -0.08 4.02
N THR A 234 -6.03 0.88 3.80
CA THR A 234 -6.95 0.96 2.65
C THR A 234 -7.75 -0.33 2.39
N ASP A 235 -7.73 -0.83 1.17
CA ASP A 235 -8.35 -2.08 0.73
C ASP A 235 -7.94 -3.30 1.56
N VAL A 236 -6.72 -3.32 2.08
CA VAL A 236 -6.26 -4.41 2.95
C VAL A 236 -6.85 -4.28 4.35
N ALA A 237 -7.13 -3.06 4.81
CA ALA A 237 -7.87 -2.83 6.06
C ALA A 237 -9.28 -3.42 5.96
N ASP A 238 -9.96 -3.23 4.84
CA ASP A 238 -11.29 -3.80 4.60
C ASP A 238 -11.29 -5.33 4.62
N GLU A 239 -10.25 -5.96 4.07
CA GLU A 239 -10.10 -7.42 4.10
C GLU A 239 -9.73 -7.97 5.48
N VAL A 240 -8.99 -7.22 6.28
CA VAL A 240 -8.73 -7.56 7.70
C VAL A 240 -10.02 -7.50 8.51
N GLU A 241 -10.81 -6.43 8.36
CA GLU A 241 -12.11 -6.32 9.00
C GLU A 241 -13.05 -7.45 8.54
N ARG A 242 -13.16 -7.70 7.23
CA ARG A 242 -13.99 -8.77 6.68
C ARG A 242 -13.59 -10.16 7.18
N TYR A 243 -12.30 -10.42 7.38
CA TYR A 243 -11.83 -11.69 7.94
C TYR A 243 -12.25 -11.85 9.41
N LEU A 244 -12.13 -10.78 10.20
CA LEU A 244 -12.45 -10.77 11.63
C LEU A 244 -13.96 -10.68 11.90
N ASP A 245 -14.75 -10.13 10.98
CA ASP A 245 -16.21 -10.02 11.03
C ASP A 245 -16.93 -11.35 10.73
N ASN A 246 -16.50 -12.40 11.40
CA ASN A 246 -17.06 -13.74 11.35
C ASN A 246 -16.97 -14.37 12.75
N GLU A 247 -18.07 -14.86 13.30
CA GLU A 247 -18.10 -15.37 14.69
C GLU A 247 -17.10 -16.50 14.95
N GLU A 248 -16.94 -17.43 14.01
CA GLU A 248 -16.00 -18.55 14.18
C GLU A 248 -14.54 -18.09 14.11
N THR A 249 -14.24 -17.15 13.22
CA THR A 249 -12.92 -16.53 13.14
C THR A 249 -12.64 -15.69 14.37
N TRP A 250 -13.57 -14.81 14.76
CA TRP A 250 -13.43 -13.92 15.90
C TRP A 250 -13.13 -14.70 17.18
N ARG A 251 -13.90 -15.75 17.48
CA ARG A 251 -13.66 -16.62 18.65
C ARG A 251 -12.27 -17.25 18.70
N LYS A 252 -11.61 -17.44 17.54
CA LYS A 252 -10.23 -17.97 17.49
C LYS A 252 -9.19 -16.91 17.85
N TRP A 253 -9.50 -15.64 17.63
CA TRP A 253 -8.55 -14.53 17.69
C TRP A 253 -8.82 -13.52 18.80
N GLU A 254 -10.04 -13.45 19.34
CA GLU A 254 -10.48 -12.42 20.28
C GLU A 254 -9.56 -12.28 21.50
N ASP A 255 -9.16 -13.41 22.09
CA ASP A 255 -8.26 -13.43 23.26
C ASP A 255 -6.86 -12.90 22.95
N ARG A 256 -6.46 -12.91 21.68
CA ARG A 256 -5.14 -12.48 21.22
C ARG A 256 -5.16 -11.05 20.67
N MET A 257 -6.28 -10.60 20.12
CA MET A 257 -6.41 -9.25 19.56
C MET A 257 -6.29 -8.20 20.66
N GLU A 258 -5.27 -7.36 20.56
CA GLU A 258 -5.03 -6.28 21.52
C GLU A 258 -5.62 -4.97 21.02
N CYS A 259 -5.26 -4.57 19.80
CA CYS A 259 -5.82 -3.39 19.16
C CYS A 259 -5.73 -3.47 17.63
N LEU A 260 -6.55 -2.66 16.97
CA LEU A 260 -6.62 -2.56 15.52
C LEU A 260 -6.57 -1.09 15.07
N ALA A 261 -5.55 -0.74 14.30
CA ALA A 261 -5.42 0.56 13.67
C ALA A 261 -5.72 0.45 12.18
N LEU A 262 -6.70 1.21 11.72
CA LEU A 262 -7.15 1.21 10.33
C LEU A 262 -6.73 2.53 9.68
N LEU A 263 -6.11 2.49 8.51
CA LEU A 263 -5.74 3.69 7.76
C LEU A 263 -6.61 3.78 6.52
N SER A 264 -7.65 4.64 6.57
CA SER A 264 -8.62 4.86 5.49
C SER A 264 -9.39 3.60 5.04
N ASN A 265 -9.93 2.84 6.00
CA ASN A 265 -10.87 1.75 5.72
C ASN A 265 -12.26 2.28 5.34
N LEU A 266 -13.02 1.45 4.62
CA LEU A 266 -14.39 1.72 4.20
C LEU A 266 -15.37 0.58 4.56
N TYR A 267 -14.91 -0.58 5.01
CA TYR A 267 -15.75 -1.76 5.27
C TYR A 267 -16.97 -1.44 6.13
N GLY A 268 -16.78 -0.90 7.35
CA GLY A 268 -17.88 -0.56 8.26
C GLY A 268 -18.85 0.52 7.77
N SER A 269 -18.50 1.26 6.71
CA SER A 269 -19.39 2.24 6.07
C SER A 269 -20.17 1.67 4.88
N THR A 270 -19.72 0.55 4.31
CA THR A 270 -20.31 -0.07 3.11
C THR A 270 -21.06 -1.36 3.42
N GLU A 271 -20.63 -2.10 4.45
CA GLU A 271 -21.23 -3.34 4.91
C GLU A 271 -21.54 -3.24 6.42
N PRO A 272 -22.69 -3.76 6.88
CA PRO A 272 -22.94 -3.86 8.31
C PRO A 272 -22.02 -4.91 8.94
N ILE A 273 -21.34 -4.56 10.03
CA ILE A 273 -20.56 -5.49 10.85
C ILE A 273 -21.51 -6.51 11.47
N LYS A 274 -21.26 -7.80 11.23
CA LYS A 274 -22.15 -8.92 11.56
C LYS A 274 -21.86 -9.50 12.93
N CYS A 275 -20.58 -9.62 13.29
CA CYS A 275 -20.15 -10.17 14.56
C CYS A 275 -20.23 -9.10 15.66
N GLU A 276 -21.17 -9.25 16.59
CA GLU A 276 -21.41 -8.24 17.65
C GLU A 276 -20.21 -8.08 18.60
N ASP A 277 -19.48 -9.16 18.89
CA ASP A 277 -18.28 -9.09 19.74
C ASP A 277 -17.13 -8.36 19.02
N PHE A 278 -16.96 -8.59 17.72
CA PHE A 278 -16.00 -7.84 16.91
C PHE A 278 -16.39 -6.36 16.79
N LYS A 279 -17.68 -6.06 16.60
CA LYS A 279 -18.21 -4.69 16.59
C LYS A 279 -17.94 -3.96 17.91
N ARG A 280 -18.12 -4.64 19.05
CA ARG A 280 -17.76 -4.12 20.36
C ARG A 280 -16.25 -3.86 20.45
N PHE A 281 -15.43 -4.82 20.02
CA PHE A 281 -13.98 -4.64 19.96
C PHE A 281 -13.56 -3.44 19.09
N LEU A 282 -14.20 -3.22 17.94
CA LEU A 282 -13.92 -2.06 17.09
C LEU A 282 -14.18 -0.75 17.83
N ALA A 283 -15.32 -0.64 18.53
CA ALA A 283 -15.65 0.56 19.30
C ALA A 283 -14.64 0.79 20.45
N GLU A 284 -14.24 -0.27 21.15
CA GLU A 284 -13.46 -0.18 22.38
C GLU A 284 -11.94 -0.16 22.17
N ARG A 285 -11.42 -0.87 21.16
CA ARG A 285 -9.99 -1.14 20.99
C ARG A 285 -9.49 -1.00 19.54
N ALA A 286 -10.31 -0.45 18.64
CA ALA A 286 -9.85 -0.03 17.33
C ALA A 286 -9.92 1.49 17.15
N ARG A 287 -9.12 2.03 16.23
CA ARG A 287 -9.19 3.42 15.77
C ARG A 287 -8.92 3.46 14.27
N THR A 288 -9.55 4.38 13.56
CA THR A 288 -9.22 4.66 12.17
C THR A 288 -8.63 6.05 12.01
N TRP A 289 -7.68 6.21 11.09
CA TRP A 289 -7.14 7.50 10.69
C TRP A 289 -7.41 7.76 9.22
N ILE A 290 -7.94 8.94 8.93
CA ILE A 290 -8.25 9.41 7.58
C ILE A 290 -7.56 10.74 7.31
N HIS A 291 -7.37 11.08 6.04
CA HIS A 291 -6.97 12.43 5.66
C HIS A 291 -8.03 13.45 6.12
N ASP A 292 -7.58 14.50 6.79
CA ASP A 292 -8.42 15.63 7.20
C ASP A 292 -7.55 16.89 7.37
N ASP A 293 -8.16 18.08 7.30
CA ASP A 293 -7.41 19.34 7.45
C ASP A 293 -7.00 19.62 8.90
N GLU A 294 -7.61 18.93 9.86
CA GLU A 294 -7.22 18.98 11.28
C GLU A 294 -5.82 18.37 11.51
N ASP A 295 -5.17 18.77 12.61
CA ASP A 295 -3.88 18.21 13.01
C ASP A 295 -3.95 16.69 13.25
N LEU A 296 -2.80 16.02 13.14
CA LEU A 296 -2.68 14.58 13.42
C LEU A 296 -3.21 14.25 14.83
N ASP A 297 -3.96 13.15 14.92
CA ASP A 297 -4.51 12.59 16.18
C ASP A 297 -5.65 13.42 16.80
N ILE A 298 -6.27 14.32 16.03
CA ILE A 298 -7.54 14.97 16.42
C ILE A 298 -8.73 14.04 16.16
N PRO A 299 -9.62 13.80 17.15
CA PRO A 299 -10.81 12.98 16.96
C PRO A 299 -11.84 13.69 16.06
N LEU A 300 -12.32 12.99 15.05
CA LEU A 300 -13.24 13.47 14.01
C LEU A 300 -14.64 12.87 14.13
N ALA A 301 -14.76 11.61 14.56
CA ALA A 301 -16.06 10.98 14.84
C ALA A 301 -15.94 9.88 15.90
N ASN A 302 -17.05 9.60 16.60
CA ASN A 302 -17.20 8.40 17.42
C ASN A 302 -17.58 7.19 16.53
N PRO A 303 -17.63 5.95 17.04
CA PRO A 303 -17.92 4.74 16.25
C PRO A 303 -19.15 4.82 15.33
N GLU A 304 -20.20 5.47 15.80
CA GLU A 304 -21.47 5.70 15.09
C GLU A 304 -21.38 6.75 13.97
N GLY A 305 -20.27 7.48 13.86
CA GLY A 305 -20.09 8.59 12.94
C GLY A 305 -20.50 9.95 13.53
N GLY A 306 -20.64 10.93 12.64
CA GLY A 306 -21.06 12.29 12.93
C GLY A 306 -21.91 12.88 11.81
N LEU A 307 -22.12 14.19 11.84
CA LEU A 307 -22.80 14.96 10.79
C LEU A 307 -22.03 14.91 9.46
N THR A 308 -20.70 14.89 9.52
CA THR A 308 -19.84 15.02 8.34
C THR A 308 -19.07 13.76 8.00
N LYS A 309 -19.02 12.79 8.92
CA LYS A 309 -18.25 11.55 8.78
C LYS A 309 -19.17 10.35 8.96
N THR A 310 -19.14 9.42 8.00
CA THR A 310 -19.87 8.15 8.11
C THR A 310 -19.23 7.29 9.19
N GLY A 311 -20.05 6.70 10.05
CA GLY A 311 -19.59 5.75 11.06
C GLY A 311 -19.00 4.49 10.44
N VAL A 312 -17.88 4.02 11.01
CA VAL A 312 -17.18 2.80 10.57
C VAL A 312 -17.02 1.80 11.71
N GLY A 313 -17.74 1.97 12.83
CA GLY A 313 -17.70 1.07 13.98
C GLY A 313 -16.55 1.30 14.95
N CYS A 314 -15.62 2.21 14.65
CA CYS A 314 -14.57 2.64 15.57
C CYS A 314 -14.39 4.18 15.53
N PRO A 315 -13.77 4.80 16.54
CA PRO A 315 -13.49 6.24 16.51
C PRO A 315 -12.59 6.62 15.33
N ILE A 316 -12.92 7.75 14.70
CA ILE A 316 -12.24 8.28 13.52
C ILE A 316 -11.34 9.44 13.94
N PHE A 317 -10.10 9.43 13.49
CA PHE A 317 -9.09 10.44 13.78
C PHE A 317 -8.51 11.06 12.50
N SER A 318 -8.00 12.28 12.62
CA SER A 318 -7.23 12.91 11.55
C SER A 318 -5.82 12.32 11.47
N ALA A 319 -5.40 11.99 10.25
CA ALA A 319 -4.01 11.68 9.90
C ALA A 319 -3.17 12.94 9.60
N GLY A 320 -3.76 14.12 9.75
CA GLY A 320 -3.19 15.41 9.38
C GLY A 320 -3.52 15.84 7.95
N PRO A 321 -3.20 17.09 7.59
CA PRO A 321 -3.44 17.66 6.26
C PRO A 321 -2.41 17.23 5.19
N GLU A 322 -1.26 16.70 5.63
CA GLU A 322 -0.17 16.31 4.73
C GLU A 322 -0.47 15.07 3.84
N PRO A 323 -1.10 13.98 4.34
CA PRO A 323 -1.44 12.82 3.51
C PRO A 323 -2.66 13.08 2.61
N TYR A 324 -2.50 13.92 1.58
CA TYR A 324 -3.57 14.28 0.61
C TYR A 324 -4.08 13.12 -0.26
N ILE A 325 -3.53 11.91 -0.10
CA ILE A 325 -4.01 10.65 -0.68
C ILE A 325 -3.76 9.49 0.30
N PRO A 326 -4.54 8.40 0.22
CA PRO A 326 -4.42 7.28 1.14
C PRO A 326 -3.03 6.60 1.19
N GLU A 327 -2.33 6.51 0.04
CA GLU A 327 -0.95 5.99 -0.08
C GLU A 327 0.02 6.63 0.94
N LEU A 328 -0.20 7.89 1.31
CA LEU A 328 0.68 8.65 2.22
C LEU A 328 0.33 8.47 3.70
N LEU A 329 -0.79 7.84 4.05
CA LEU A 329 -1.21 7.71 5.44
C LEU A 329 -0.17 6.98 6.28
N MET A 330 0.43 5.90 5.76
CA MET A 330 1.45 5.13 6.46
C MET A 330 2.81 5.85 6.57
N ILE A 331 2.95 7.06 6.00
CA ILE A 331 4.09 7.96 6.22
C ILE A 331 3.83 8.92 7.38
N HIS A 332 2.58 9.35 7.56
CA HIS A 332 2.22 10.45 8.46
C HIS A 332 1.52 9.99 9.75
N ALA A 333 0.69 8.95 9.69
CA ALA A 333 -0.04 8.40 10.82
C ALA A 333 0.78 7.55 11.82
N PRO A 334 1.94 6.92 11.49
CA PRO A 334 2.63 6.03 12.43
C PRO A 334 2.89 6.59 13.84
N PRO A 335 3.27 7.86 14.03
CA PRO A 335 3.43 8.41 15.38
C PRO A 335 2.16 8.31 16.25
N ALA A 336 0.98 8.55 15.67
CA ALA A 336 -0.30 8.43 16.36
C ALA A 336 -0.71 6.96 16.55
N VAL A 337 -0.53 6.13 15.52
CA VAL A 337 -0.84 4.69 15.57
C VAL A 337 -0.01 3.98 16.64
N PHE A 338 1.30 4.22 16.68
CA PHE A 338 2.19 3.55 17.65
C PHE A 338 2.01 4.08 19.07
N LYS A 339 1.71 5.39 19.22
CA LYS A 339 1.24 5.94 20.50
C LYS A 339 -0.03 5.21 20.98
N PHE A 340 -1.02 5.02 20.11
CA PHE A 340 -2.21 4.24 20.43
C PHE A 340 -1.87 2.80 20.84
N PHE A 341 -0.97 2.12 20.12
CA PHE A 341 -0.53 0.79 20.51
C PHE A 341 0.07 0.77 21.92
N ARG A 342 0.89 1.76 22.27
CA ARG A 342 1.41 1.87 23.64
C ARG A 342 0.32 2.11 24.68
N GLU A 343 -0.65 2.97 24.38
CA GLU A 343 -1.78 3.25 25.29
C GLU A 343 -2.55 1.96 25.62
N VAL A 344 -2.89 1.18 24.59
CA VAL A 344 -3.62 -0.09 24.77
C VAL A 344 -2.76 -1.14 25.49
N GLY A 345 -1.49 -1.27 25.11
CA GLY A 345 -0.58 -2.25 25.72
C GLY A 345 -0.19 -1.92 27.16
N ALA A 346 -0.40 -0.68 27.61
CA ALA A 346 -0.13 -0.25 28.98
C ALA A 346 -1.31 -0.48 29.95
N SER A 347 -2.50 -0.82 29.45
CA SER A 347 -3.71 -0.97 30.25
C SER A 347 -4.58 -2.12 29.73
N GLU A 348 -4.74 -3.18 30.52
CA GLU A 348 -5.62 -4.30 30.18
C GLU A 348 -7.08 -3.86 30.04
N ASP A 349 -7.54 -2.95 30.91
CA ASP A 349 -8.89 -2.37 30.89
C ASP A 349 -9.03 -1.19 29.91
N PHE A 350 -8.10 -1.07 28.94
CA PHE A 350 -8.18 0.01 27.96
C PHE A 350 -9.49 -0.09 27.17
N CYS A 351 -10.21 1.02 27.14
CA CYS A 351 -11.35 1.25 26.28
C CYS A 351 -11.24 2.66 25.72
N ASN A 352 -11.52 2.82 24.42
CA ASN A 352 -11.60 4.13 23.80
C ASN A 352 -12.59 5.00 24.58
N PRO A 353 -12.18 6.20 25.03
CA PRO A 353 -13.12 7.13 25.60
C PRO A 353 -14.12 7.57 24.53
N ARG A 354 -15.28 8.04 24.97
CA ARG A 354 -16.19 8.78 24.11
C ARG A 354 -15.64 10.19 23.92
N TYR A 355 -15.43 10.60 22.69
CA TYR A 355 -14.83 11.89 22.38
C TYR A 355 -15.91 12.97 22.29
N GLU A 356 -15.63 14.15 22.84
CA GLU A 356 -16.40 15.36 22.58
C GLU A 356 -15.97 15.94 21.23
N ILE A 357 -16.86 15.91 20.24
CA ILE A 357 -16.55 16.26 18.86
C ILE A 357 -17.38 17.47 18.47
N TYR A 358 -16.69 18.51 18.01
CA TYR A 358 -17.29 19.76 17.58
C TYR A 358 -17.27 19.83 16.05
N GLU A 359 -18.32 19.30 15.42
CA GLU A 359 -18.47 19.42 13.97
C GLU A 359 -19.08 20.77 13.61
N ALA A 360 -18.40 21.53 12.76
CA ALA A 360 -19.03 22.65 12.09
C ALA A 360 -20.12 22.09 11.16
N PRO A 361 -21.34 22.68 11.14
CA PRO A 361 -22.34 22.27 10.18
C PRO A 361 -21.78 22.45 8.76
N PRO A 362 -22.06 21.51 7.85
CA PRO A 362 -21.52 21.56 6.51
C PRO A 362 -21.82 22.92 5.88
N ASN A 363 -20.77 23.62 5.47
CA ASN A 363 -20.92 24.90 4.81
C ASN A 363 -21.45 24.62 3.40
N ARG A 364 -22.76 24.82 3.18
CA ARG A 364 -23.40 24.65 1.86
C ARG A 364 -22.78 25.51 0.75
N GLY A 365 -21.96 26.50 1.10
CA GLY A 365 -21.19 27.31 0.14
C GLY A 365 -19.74 26.86 -0.06
N ASP A 366 -19.32 25.74 0.54
CA ASP A 366 -18.02 25.13 0.28
C ASP A 366 -18.06 24.39 -1.06
N PRO A 367 -17.22 24.73 -2.04
CA PRO A 367 -17.17 24.04 -3.33
C PRO A 367 -16.78 22.55 -3.23
N HIS A 368 -16.33 22.07 -2.08
CA HIS A 368 -16.04 20.66 -1.83
C HIS A 368 -17.19 19.89 -1.16
N TYR A 369 -18.29 20.56 -0.80
CA TYR A 369 -19.47 19.91 -0.26
C TYR A 369 -20.37 19.43 -1.38
N TRP A 370 -20.37 18.13 -1.66
CA TRP A 370 -21.28 17.52 -2.62
C TRP A 370 -22.68 17.44 -2.01
N ASN A 371 -23.61 18.27 -2.50
CA ASN A 371 -24.97 18.35 -1.94
C ASN A 371 -25.90 17.24 -2.45
N GLY A 372 -25.42 16.35 -3.33
CA GLY A 372 -26.25 15.31 -3.97
C GLY A 372 -27.34 15.85 -4.92
N ASP A 373 -27.56 17.17 -4.93
CA ASP A 373 -28.40 17.92 -5.86
C ASP A 373 -27.58 18.68 -6.92
N ASP A 374 -26.25 18.74 -6.79
CA ASP A 374 -25.38 19.47 -7.74
C ASP A 374 -25.49 18.90 -9.17
N TRP A 375 -25.83 17.61 -9.33
CA TRP A 375 -26.09 17.00 -10.65
C TRP A 375 -27.36 17.54 -11.32
N LYS A 376 -28.36 18.00 -10.55
CA LYS A 376 -29.60 18.58 -11.11
C LYS A 376 -29.34 19.96 -11.68
N ASP A 377 -28.48 20.72 -11.02
CA ASP A 377 -28.07 22.05 -11.49
C ASP A 377 -27.18 21.94 -12.73
N GLU A 378 -26.24 20.98 -12.78
CA GLU A 378 -25.40 20.74 -13.96
C GLU A 378 -26.20 20.22 -15.18
N VAL A 379 -27.19 19.34 -14.98
CA VAL A 379 -28.07 18.86 -16.06
C VAL A 379 -29.00 19.98 -16.54
N GLY A 380 -29.54 20.79 -15.62
CA GLY A 380 -30.38 21.94 -15.96
C GLY A 380 -29.63 23.02 -16.73
N GLU A 381 -28.39 23.32 -16.34
CA GLU A 381 -27.52 24.26 -17.06
C GLU A 381 -27.10 23.73 -18.44
N ALA A 382 -26.79 22.43 -18.55
CA ALA A 382 -26.48 21.80 -19.83
C ALA A 382 -27.69 21.78 -20.79
N GLU A 383 -28.89 21.51 -20.28
CA GLU A 383 -30.14 21.56 -21.06
C GLU A 383 -30.49 22.99 -21.49
N ALA A 384 -30.31 23.98 -20.61
CA ALA A 384 -30.53 25.39 -20.93
C ALA A 384 -29.56 25.88 -22.01
N LYS A 385 -28.27 25.52 -21.90
CA LYS A 385 -27.24 25.86 -22.88
C LYS A 385 -27.48 25.18 -24.22
N ALA A 386 -27.89 23.91 -24.22
CA ALA A 386 -28.27 23.20 -25.44
C ALA A 386 -29.51 23.80 -26.12
N LEU A 387 -30.44 24.37 -25.34
CA LEU A 387 -31.62 25.06 -25.87
C LEU A 387 -31.26 26.43 -26.47
N GLU A 388 -30.27 27.12 -25.90
CA GLU A 388 -29.78 28.42 -26.37
C GLU A 388 -28.94 28.28 -27.64
N GLU A 389 -28.03 27.30 -27.70
CA GLU A 389 -27.28 26.95 -28.92
C GLU A 389 -28.24 26.51 -30.06
N LYS A 390 -29.32 25.79 -29.75
CA LYS A 390 -30.35 25.46 -30.75
C LYS A 390 -31.11 26.69 -31.27
N LYS A 391 -31.34 27.71 -30.44
CA LYS A 391 -31.98 28.96 -30.87
C LYS A 391 -31.05 29.79 -31.76
N GLU A 392 -29.76 29.79 -31.47
CA GLU A 392 -28.74 30.50 -32.24
C GLU A 392 -28.54 29.86 -33.63
N VAL A 393 -28.51 28.52 -33.71
CA VAL A 393 -28.45 27.78 -34.99
C VAL A 393 -29.70 28.01 -35.86
N VAL A 394 -30.88 28.16 -35.24
CA VAL A 394 -32.13 28.48 -35.96
C VAL A 394 -32.17 29.94 -36.42
N ALA A 395 -31.53 30.86 -35.68
CA ALA A 395 -31.43 32.27 -36.05
C ALA A 395 -30.43 32.53 -37.19
N GLU A 396 -29.33 31.78 -37.25
CA GLU A 396 -28.31 31.91 -38.29
C GLU A 396 -28.69 31.23 -39.62
N ASN A 397 -29.67 30.32 -39.61
CA ASN A 397 -30.12 29.62 -40.81
C ASN A 397 -31.63 29.31 -40.80
N PRO A 398 -32.50 30.27 -41.17
CA PRO A 398 -33.96 30.12 -41.07
C PRO A 398 -34.56 29.01 -41.95
N ALA A 399 -33.79 28.42 -42.88
CA ALA A 399 -34.19 27.28 -43.69
C ALA A 399 -34.16 25.92 -42.95
N VAL A 400 -33.61 25.86 -41.72
CA VAL A 400 -33.54 24.62 -40.91
C VAL A 400 -34.83 24.39 -40.10
N ALA A 401 -35.71 25.39 -40.01
CA ALA A 401 -36.96 25.31 -39.25
C ALA A 401 -37.98 24.27 -39.79
N GLU A 402 -37.84 23.83 -41.05
CA GLU A 402 -38.84 22.96 -41.71
C GLU A 402 -38.62 21.45 -41.50
N LYS A 403 -37.62 21.02 -40.72
CA LYS A 403 -37.37 19.59 -40.43
C LYS A 403 -37.51 19.17 -38.96
N ILE A 404 -37.95 20.06 -38.08
CA ILE A 404 -38.16 19.73 -36.66
C ILE A 404 -39.64 19.97 -36.33
N ALA A 405 -40.51 19.07 -36.78
CA ALA A 405 -41.85 18.92 -36.21
C ALA A 405 -41.81 17.80 -35.14
N PRO A 406 -42.46 17.97 -33.98
CA PRO A 406 -42.38 16.99 -32.90
C PRO A 406 -43.22 15.76 -33.22
N THR A 407 -42.61 14.58 -33.17
CA THR A 407 -43.34 13.31 -33.09
C THR A 407 -43.79 13.10 -31.65
N GLU A 408 -45.10 13.19 -31.39
CA GLU A 408 -45.68 12.87 -30.10
C GLU A 408 -45.49 11.39 -29.75
N SER A 409 -45.16 11.10 -28.49
CA SER A 409 -45.32 9.77 -27.88
C SER A 409 -45.66 9.95 -26.39
N PRO A 410 -46.43 9.02 -25.79
CA PRO A 410 -47.56 9.38 -24.94
C PRO A 410 -47.21 9.51 -23.45
N LYS A 411 -48.00 10.38 -22.79
CA LYS A 411 -48.06 10.60 -21.34
C LYS A 411 -48.47 9.31 -20.59
N ALA A 412 -47.71 8.93 -19.56
CA ALA A 412 -48.18 8.03 -18.51
C ALA A 412 -48.32 8.82 -17.19
N GLU A 413 -49.57 9.04 -16.78
CA GLU A 413 -49.94 9.60 -15.47
C GLU A 413 -49.57 8.64 -14.34
N VAL A 414 -48.83 9.13 -13.33
CA VAL A 414 -48.69 8.44 -12.04
C VAL A 414 -49.67 9.07 -11.05
N LYS A 415 -50.79 8.40 -10.80
CA LYS A 415 -51.74 8.71 -9.71
C LYS A 415 -51.25 8.09 -8.41
N LYS A 416 -51.07 8.93 -7.38
CA LYS A 416 -50.92 8.55 -5.96
C LYS A 416 -52.19 7.83 -5.46
N ARG A 417 -52.04 6.75 -4.67
CA ARG A 417 -52.86 6.51 -3.46
C ARG A 417 -52.29 5.44 -2.53
N LYS A 418 -52.62 5.63 -1.25
CA LYS A 418 -52.18 4.98 0.00
C LYS A 418 -52.58 3.49 0.13
N THR A 419 -51.73 2.74 0.85
CA THR A 419 -51.90 1.57 1.79
C THR A 419 -53.32 1.07 2.13
N PRO A 420 -53.56 -0.19 2.61
CA PRO A 420 -52.71 -0.97 3.55
C PRO A 420 -52.75 -2.55 3.47
N LEU A 421 -51.89 -3.17 4.30
CA LEU A 421 -51.95 -4.45 5.04
C LEU A 421 -52.72 -5.72 4.55
N SER A 422 -51.99 -6.84 4.66
CA SER A 422 -52.29 -8.09 5.41
C SER A 422 -52.64 -9.39 4.66
N ALA A 423 -51.94 -10.43 5.13
CA ALA A 423 -52.35 -11.80 5.45
C ALA A 423 -52.67 -12.84 4.34
N ASP A 424 -51.82 -13.88 4.39
CA ASP A 424 -52.14 -15.31 4.49
C ASP A 424 -52.44 -16.21 3.27
N THR A 425 -51.76 -17.35 3.38
CA THR A 425 -52.12 -18.73 2.98
C THR A 425 -51.92 -19.23 1.54
N SER A 426 -50.86 -20.04 1.43
CA SER A 426 -50.90 -21.50 1.15
C SER A 426 -50.94 -22.04 -0.28
N ALA A 427 -49.92 -22.86 -0.52
CA ALA A 427 -49.98 -24.26 -0.99
C ALA A 427 -49.80 -24.58 -2.49
N THR A 428 -48.85 -25.51 -2.69
CA THR A 428 -48.79 -26.63 -3.68
C THR A 428 -48.59 -26.28 -5.16
N ALA A 429 -47.81 -27.00 -5.98
CA ALA A 429 -46.96 -28.19 -5.80
C ALA A 429 -45.99 -28.34 -7.00
N ALA A 430 -44.90 -29.07 -6.74
CA ALA A 430 -44.11 -30.00 -7.58
C ALA A 430 -44.18 -29.94 -9.12
N GLU A 431 -43.00 -29.98 -9.77
CA GLU A 431 -42.58 -31.15 -10.57
C GLU A 431 -41.07 -31.16 -10.85
N ALA A 432 -40.52 -32.37 -10.95
CA ALA A 432 -39.10 -32.73 -11.03
C ALA A 432 -38.71 -33.23 -12.42
N THR A 433 -37.42 -33.16 -12.79
CA THR A 433 -36.70 -34.13 -13.66
C THR A 433 -35.22 -33.69 -13.70
N ALA A 434 -34.26 -34.37 -13.07
CA ALA A 434 -33.67 -35.70 -13.29
C ALA A 434 -32.51 -35.71 -14.32
N ILE A 435 -31.40 -36.22 -13.80
CA ILE A 435 -30.05 -36.48 -14.34
C ILE A 435 -30.05 -37.71 -15.28
N PRO A 436 -28.98 -37.94 -16.07
CA PRO A 436 -28.51 -39.31 -16.26
C PRO A 436 -27.05 -39.52 -15.84
N SER A 437 -26.86 -40.63 -15.14
CA SER A 437 -25.63 -41.21 -14.61
C SER A 437 -24.79 -41.90 -15.69
N ILE A 438 -23.47 -42.03 -15.45
CA ILE A 438 -22.58 -42.99 -16.12
C ILE A 438 -21.79 -43.76 -15.03
N GLU A 439 -22.08 -45.05 -14.92
CA GLU A 439 -21.31 -46.16 -14.32
C GLU A 439 -20.20 -46.63 -15.29
N HIS A 440 -19.20 -47.47 -15.00
CA HIS A 440 -18.53 -48.09 -13.85
C HIS A 440 -17.15 -48.56 -14.41
N ASP A 441 -16.11 -48.69 -13.58
CA ASP A 441 -15.15 -49.81 -13.67
C ASP A 441 -14.19 -49.84 -12.47
N GLU A 442 -14.19 -50.97 -11.74
CA GLU A 442 -13.16 -51.39 -10.78
C GLU A 442 -12.06 -52.24 -11.47
N PRO A 443 -10.95 -52.60 -10.77
CA PRO A 443 -10.93 -53.91 -10.11
C PRO A 443 -10.18 -54.01 -8.76
N SER A 444 -10.85 -54.63 -7.77
CA SER A 444 -10.44 -55.66 -6.79
C SER A 444 -8.96 -55.92 -6.38
N THR A 445 -8.71 -55.69 -5.07
CA THR A 445 -8.12 -56.55 -4.01
C THR A 445 -6.80 -57.33 -4.14
N SER A 446 -5.91 -57.16 -3.15
CA SER A 446 -5.29 -58.27 -2.41
C SER A 446 -4.91 -57.89 -0.97
N VAL A 447 -5.09 -58.87 -0.07
CA VAL A 447 -5.08 -58.89 1.40
C VAL A 447 -3.67 -58.97 2.00
N SER A 448 -3.44 -58.36 3.17
CA SER A 448 -2.57 -58.92 4.23
C SER A 448 -2.81 -58.26 5.60
N THR A 449 -2.81 -59.08 6.64
CA THR A 449 -3.34 -58.89 8.00
C THR A 449 -2.25 -58.66 9.07
N SER A 450 -2.49 -57.65 9.94
CA SER A 450 -2.32 -57.62 11.43
C SER A 450 -0.92 -57.74 12.09
N PRO A 451 -0.72 -57.45 13.41
CA PRO A 451 -1.59 -56.80 14.41
C PRO A 451 -0.93 -55.70 15.30
N THR A 452 -1.81 -54.95 15.97
CA THR A 452 -1.62 -54.09 17.16
C THR A 452 -1.31 -54.87 18.44
N PRO A 453 -0.74 -54.23 19.49
CA PRO A 453 -1.10 -54.59 20.86
C PRO A 453 -1.43 -53.39 21.76
N THR A 454 -2.27 -53.63 22.76
CA THR A 454 -2.63 -52.78 23.92
C THR A 454 -3.11 -53.74 25.03
N PRO A 455 -3.29 -53.32 26.29
CA PRO A 455 -2.39 -52.74 27.30
C PRO A 455 -2.19 -53.70 28.50
N ALA A 456 -1.41 -53.29 29.52
CA ALA A 456 -1.43 -53.92 30.84
C ALA A 456 -1.45 -52.87 31.96
N GLU A 457 -2.34 -53.13 32.93
CA GLU A 457 -2.56 -52.42 34.20
C GLU A 457 -1.57 -52.83 35.30
N SER A 458 -1.37 -51.94 36.28
CA SER A 458 -1.28 -52.24 37.74
C SER A 458 -1.15 -50.91 38.50
N SER A 459 -2.17 -50.45 39.25
CA SER A 459 -2.29 -50.51 40.74
C SER A 459 -1.04 -50.00 41.49
N SER A 460 -1.05 -49.12 42.50
CA SER A 460 -2.01 -48.87 43.59
C SER A 460 -1.52 -47.70 44.47
N THR A 461 -2.46 -47.02 45.17
CA THR A 461 -2.38 -46.45 46.56
C THR A 461 -1.29 -45.40 46.92
N ASP A 462 -1.44 -44.44 47.83
CA ASP A 462 -2.54 -43.80 48.57
C ASP A 462 -1.87 -42.69 49.43
N THR A 463 -2.63 -41.67 49.82
CA THR A 463 -2.50 -40.83 51.04
C THR A 463 -1.25 -39.98 51.39
N SER A 464 -1.51 -38.67 51.44
CA SER A 464 -1.47 -37.76 52.62
C SER A 464 -0.26 -36.85 52.94
N SER A 465 -0.63 -35.57 53.12
CA SER A 465 -0.26 -34.63 54.20
C SER A 465 1.18 -34.08 54.31
N ARG A 466 1.27 -32.76 54.04
CA ARG A 466 2.05 -31.65 54.69
C ARG A 466 2.75 -31.96 56.04
N PRO A 467 3.81 -31.19 56.48
CA PRO A 467 3.91 -29.72 56.38
C PRO A 467 5.32 -29.07 56.22
N SER A 468 5.27 -27.75 56.00
CA SER A 468 6.24 -26.65 56.13
C SER A 468 7.61 -26.85 56.79
N ALA A 469 8.64 -26.25 56.18
CA ALA A 469 9.72 -25.57 56.92
C ALA A 469 10.29 -24.37 56.13
N ARG A 470 10.43 -23.24 56.85
CA ARG A 470 11.05 -21.97 56.47
C ARG A 470 12.55 -22.11 56.24
N ILE A 471 13.11 -21.35 55.29
CA ILE A 471 14.52 -20.91 55.28
C ILE A 471 14.57 -19.39 54.92
N PRO A 472 15.38 -18.57 55.63
CA PRO A 472 15.38 -17.10 55.54
C PRO A 472 16.38 -16.52 54.49
N PRO A 473 16.30 -15.22 54.14
CA PRO A 473 17.32 -14.48 53.36
C PRO A 473 18.49 -14.05 54.30
N PRO A 474 19.69 -13.56 53.87
CA PRO A 474 19.91 -12.49 52.87
C PRO A 474 21.27 -12.49 52.11
N ALA A 475 21.46 -11.53 51.17
CA ALA A 475 22.60 -10.58 51.11
C ALA A 475 22.94 -10.07 49.68
N THR A 476 22.90 -8.74 49.53
CA THR A 476 23.67 -7.90 48.58
C THR A 476 24.65 -7.03 49.42
N PRO A 477 25.64 -6.28 48.89
CA PRO A 477 26.39 -6.28 47.60
C PRO A 477 27.94 -6.24 47.86
N PRO A 478 28.88 -5.99 46.90
CA PRO A 478 29.23 -4.61 46.49
C PRO A 478 29.78 -4.40 45.05
N THR A 479 29.71 -3.16 44.56
CA THR A 479 30.57 -2.55 43.51
C THR A 479 31.32 -1.35 44.16
N PRO A 480 32.33 -0.66 43.60
CA PRO A 480 33.22 -0.86 42.43
C PRO A 480 34.74 -0.63 42.78
N PRO A 481 35.66 -0.46 41.80
CA PRO A 481 36.07 0.93 41.51
C PRO A 481 36.39 1.27 40.03
N ARG A 482 36.30 2.59 39.76
CA ARG A 482 36.68 3.34 38.53
C ARG A 482 38.18 3.28 38.22
N THR A 483 38.53 3.25 36.92
CA THR A 483 39.72 3.91 36.32
C THR A 483 39.39 4.25 34.86
N ARG A 484 39.22 5.55 34.53
CA ARG A 484 40.17 6.48 33.86
C ARG A 484 40.56 6.12 32.42
N SER A 485 40.11 6.97 31.51
CA SER A 485 40.51 7.16 30.11
C SER A 485 41.98 7.59 29.95
N PRO A 486 42.54 7.44 28.73
CA PRO A 486 43.12 8.62 28.08
C PRO A 486 42.77 8.75 26.59
N THR A 487 42.85 10.00 26.13
CA THR A 487 42.58 10.53 24.78
C THR A 487 43.89 10.57 23.93
N PRO A 488 43.94 11.17 22.72
CA PRO A 488 44.19 10.50 21.44
C PRO A 488 45.57 10.80 20.81
N MET A 489 46.00 10.03 19.79
CA MET A 489 47.06 10.46 18.86
C MET A 489 46.85 9.96 17.41
N THR A 490 46.57 10.92 16.52
CA THR A 490 47.16 11.20 15.18
C THR A 490 47.66 10.06 14.26
N HIS A 491 47.13 10.06 13.02
CA HIS A 491 47.67 9.46 11.75
C HIS A 491 49.00 10.11 11.29
N PRO A 492 49.65 9.81 10.11
CA PRO A 492 49.43 8.84 9.00
C PRO A 492 50.78 8.16 8.52
N PRO A 493 51.06 7.88 7.22
CA PRO A 493 50.55 6.82 6.32
C PRO A 493 51.69 5.92 5.73
N THR A 494 51.34 5.12 4.71
CA THR A 494 52.06 4.78 3.44
C THR A 494 52.29 3.27 3.16
N SER A 495 51.64 2.82 2.07
CA SER A 495 52.11 1.97 0.95
C SER A 495 53.01 0.74 1.20
N ILE A 496 52.67 -0.39 0.55
CA ILE A 496 53.48 -1.11 -0.46
C ILE A 496 52.85 -2.51 -0.69
N ALA A 497 52.45 -2.80 -1.94
CA ALA A 497 52.34 -4.16 -2.50
C ALA A 497 53.75 -4.62 -2.94
N PRO A 498 54.12 -5.92 -2.95
CA PRO A 498 53.88 -6.83 -4.12
C PRO A 498 53.89 -8.35 -3.72
N PRO A 499 54.27 -9.33 -4.58
CA PRO A 499 53.49 -9.95 -5.66
C PRO A 499 53.37 -11.51 -5.57
N CYS A 500 52.65 -12.05 -6.55
CA CYS A 500 52.45 -13.45 -6.99
C CYS A 500 53.47 -14.55 -6.61
N ALA A 501 52.97 -15.76 -6.31
CA ALA A 501 53.48 -17.03 -6.86
C ALA A 501 52.51 -18.23 -6.66
N SER A 502 52.03 -18.78 -7.78
CA SER A 502 51.96 -20.22 -8.16
C SER A 502 51.82 -21.33 -7.11
N SER A 503 50.76 -22.15 -7.24
CA SER A 503 50.90 -23.62 -7.23
C SER A 503 49.86 -24.32 -8.13
N ALA A 504 50.34 -25.28 -8.93
CA ALA A 504 49.57 -26.26 -9.71
C ALA A 504 49.33 -27.51 -8.82
N ALA A 505 48.26 -28.31 -8.94
CA ALA A 505 47.90 -29.33 -9.95
C ALA A 505 46.79 -30.26 -9.32
N PRO A 506 46.28 -31.38 -9.91
CA PRO A 506 45.75 -31.64 -11.27
C PRO A 506 44.39 -32.43 -11.32
N ALA A 507 43.86 -32.56 -12.56
CA ALA A 507 43.01 -33.64 -13.16
C ALA A 507 41.47 -33.66 -12.90
N PRO A 508 40.62 -34.30 -13.77
CA PRO A 508 40.91 -35.16 -14.92
C PRO A 508 40.16 -34.83 -16.25
N THR A 509 40.42 -35.73 -17.19
CA THR A 509 40.15 -35.83 -18.64
C THR A 509 38.68 -35.97 -19.12
N SER A 510 38.48 -35.46 -20.34
CA SER A 510 37.69 -35.96 -21.49
C SER A 510 36.16 -36.11 -21.40
N GLY A 511 35.44 -35.44 -22.32
CA GLY A 511 34.09 -35.84 -22.73
C GLY A 511 33.30 -34.83 -23.57
N SER A 512 33.50 -34.85 -24.90
CA SER A 512 32.51 -34.58 -25.96
C SER A 512 31.81 -33.20 -26.11
N ARG A 513 32.20 -32.52 -27.19
CA ARG A 513 31.56 -31.41 -27.92
C ARG A 513 30.07 -31.62 -28.23
N THR A 514 29.28 -30.54 -28.13
CA THR A 514 28.35 -30.10 -29.20
C THR A 514 28.13 -28.59 -29.05
N THR A 515 28.61 -27.81 -30.02
CA THR A 515 28.52 -26.34 -30.05
C THR A 515 27.40 -25.91 -31.00
N ILE A 516 26.47 -25.07 -30.52
CA ILE A 516 25.52 -24.31 -31.35
C ILE A 516 25.90 -22.82 -31.22
N PRO A 517 26.11 -22.07 -32.31
CA PRO A 517 26.62 -20.70 -32.23
C PRO A 517 25.50 -19.66 -32.09
N LEU A 518 25.72 -18.70 -31.20
CA LEU A 518 25.03 -17.41 -31.14
C LEU A 518 25.71 -16.42 -32.10
N PRO A 519 24.98 -15.57 -32.86
CA PRO A 519 25.59 -14.54 -33.69
C PRO A 519 25.80 -13.23 -32.91
N ALA A 520 27.03 -12.73 -32.97
CA ALA A 520 27.41 -11.38 -32.56
C ALA A 520 27.23 -10.40 -33.73
N CYS A 521 26.55 -9.28 -33.48
CA CYS A 521 26.50 -8.14 -34.40
C CYS A 521 27.54 -7.09 -33.98
N ALA A 522 28.47 -6.76 -34.88
CA ALA A 522 29.29 -5.56 -34.83
C ALA A 522 29.08 -4.75 -36.13
N PRO A 523 29.12 -3.41 -36.10
CA PRO A 523 28.82 -2.58 -37.27
C PRO A 523 30.09 -2.18 -38.04
N THR A 524 29.96 -2.03 -39.36
CA THR A 524 30.99 -1.39 -40.22
C THR A 524 30.29 -0.36 -41.13
N PRO A 525 30.88 0.83 -41.37
CA PRO A 525 30.25 1.90 -42.13
C PRO A 525 30.55 1.79 -43.62
N ALA A 526 29.55 2.05 -44.47
CA ALA A 526 29.72 2.15 -45.91
C ALA A 526 29.81 3.61 -46.36
N ARG A 527 30.93 3.91 -47.05
CA ARG A 527 31.21 5.11 -47.83
C ARG A 527 31.10 4.69 -49.30
N THR A 528 30.29 5.38 -50.09
CA THR A 528 30.34 5.22 -51.56
C THR A 528 30.15 6.56 -52.26
N THR A 529 31.09 6.82 -53.16
CA THR A 529 31.21 7.90 -54.13
C THR A 529 30.22 7.75 -55.28
N GLY A 530 29.89 8.86 -55.95
CA GLY A 530 28.93 8.98 -57.09
C GLY A 530 29.35 8.28 -58.39
N PRO A 531 28.68 8.57 -59.53
CA PRO A 531 28.88 9.85 -60.21
C PRO A 531 27.63 10.51 -60.86
N SER A 532 27.88 11.75 -61.32
CA SER A 532 27.07 12.78 -61.96
C SER A 532 26.61 12.49 -63.41
N ALA A 533 25.47 13.07 -63.86
CA ALA A 533 25.40 14.00 -65.01
C ALA A 533 23.96 14.48 -65.35
N ASN A 534 23.90 15.74 -65.82
CA ASN A 534 22.83 16.48 -66.55
C ASN A 534 21.67 17.07 -65.72
N GLY A 535 21.30 18.35 -65.75
CA GLY A 535 21.74 19.51 -66.54
C GLY A 535 20.53 20.34 -67.01
N SER A 536 20.29 21.52 -66.42
CA SER A 536 19.49 22.70 -66.86
C SER A 536 18.86 23.35 -65.60
N GLY A 537 19.10 24.59 -65.16
CA GLY A 537 19.34 25.84 -65.87
C GLY A 537 18.07 26.69 -65.79
N ILE A 538 18.03 27.71 -64.91
CA ILE A 538 17.37 29.04 -65.06
C ILE A 538 17.47 29.86 -63.74
N SER A 539 18.27 30.93 -63.84
CA SER A 539 18.16 32.31 -63.30
C SER A 539 17.52 32.65 -61.93
N SER A 540 18.40 33.19 -61.06
CA SER A 540 18.33 34.47 -60.31
C SER A 540 16.99 35.11 -59.90
N ALA A 541 16.82 35.34 -58.59
CA ALA A 541 16.47 36.66 -58.04
C ALA A 541 16.84 36.77 -56.55
N ARG A 542 17.58 37.83 -56.23
CA ARG A 542 18.04 38.25 -54.91
C ARG A 542 17.05 39.32 -54.42
N LEU A 543 16.43 39.15 -53.25
CA LEU A 543 15.85 40.30 -52.54
C LEU A 543 15.99 40.15 -51.02
N THR A 544 16.55 41.21 -50.47
CA THR A 544 16.81 41.54 -49.08
C THR A 544 15.53 41.75 -48.27
N SER A 545 15.49 41.37 -46.99
CA SER A 545 15.39 42.34 -45.88
C SER A 545 15.08 41.70 -44.50
N ARG A 546 15.91 42.09 -43.53
CA ARG A 546 15.61 42.54 -42.16
C ARG A 546 14.74 41.67 -41.22
N LEU A 547 15.43 41.16 -40.20
CA LEU A 547 14.97 40.85 -38.83
C LEU A 547 14.11 41.98 -38.22
N PRO A 548 13.27 41.65 -37.22
CA PRO A 548 13.67 42.06 -35.87
C PRO A 548 13.55 40.96 -34.81
N ARG A 549 14.50 41.03 -33.87
CA ARG A 549 14.53 40.36 -32.57
C ARG A 549 13.25 40.63 -31.77
N ARG A 550 12.70 39.61 -31.12
CA ARG A 550 11.89 39.79 -29.90
C ARG A 550 12.39 38.90 -28.78
N SER A 551 12.86 39.58 -27.75
CA SER A 551 13.35 39.12 -26.45
C SER A 551 12.22 38.49 -25.62
N GLY A 552 12.63 37.60 -24.70
CA GLY A 552 11.78 36.67 -23.97
C GLY A 552 10.76 37.26 -22.99
N ARG A 553 10.00 36.34 -22.37
CA ARG A 553 9.62 36.38 -20.96
C ARG A 553 9.04 35.02 -20.53
N ARG A 554 9.62 34.46 -19.47
CA ARG A 554 9.09 33.35 -18.66
C ARG A 554 7.89 33.83 -17.82
N PRO A 555 6.89 33.01 -17.52
CA PRO A 555 5.93 33.32 -16.46
C PRO A 555 6.52 32.97 -15.09
N ARG A 556 6.57 33.96 -14.18
CA ARG A 556 6.73 33.75 -12.74
C ARG A 556 5.36 33.53 -12.13
N TYR A 557 5.16 32.42 -11.42
CA TYR A 557 4.07 32.27 -10.47
C TYR A 557 4.30 33.23 -9.29
N ARG A 558 3.32 34.07 -8.98
CA ARG A 558 3.36 34.99 -7.83
C ARG A 558 2.11 34.75 -6.98
N SER A 559 2.38 34.38 -5.73
CA SER A 559 1.46 34.25 -4.60
C SER A 559 0.49 35.44 -4.47
N GLY A 560 -0.81 35.15 -4.48
CA GLY A 560 -1.88 36.12 -4.19
C GLY A 560 -2.02 36.38 -2.69
N ARG A 561 -1.71 37.61 -2.28
CA ARG A 561 -1.98 38.15 -0.94
C ARG A 561 -3.42 38.65 -0.86
N ARG A 562 -4.09 38.30 0.24
CA ARG A 562 -5.43 38.69 0.67
C ARG A 562 -5.72 40.19 0.53
N GLY A 563 -6.85 40.52 -0.08
CA GLY A 563 -7.39 41.87 -0.18
C GLY A 563 -8.03 42.36 1.12
N ARG A 564 -7.61 43.55 1.57
CA ARG A 564 -8.28 44.38 2.58
C ARG A 564 -9.62 44.88 2.02
N ARG A 565 -10.75 44.52 2.64
CA ARG A 565 -12.02 45.25 2.48
C ARG A 565 -12.21 46.24 3.64
N LYS A 566 -12.43 47.50 3.27
CA LYS A 566 -12.79 48.63 4.14
C LYS A 566 -14.15 48.36 4.81
N ARG A 567 -14.24 48.45 6.14
CA ARG A 567 -15.51 48.60 6.87
C ARG A 567 -15.74 50.07 7.24
N LYS A 568 -16.93 50.57 6.87
CA LYS A 568 -17.49 51.87 7.25
C LYS A 568 -17.71 51.93 8.76
N ARG A 569 -17.45 53.11 9.35
CA ARG A 569 -17.79 53.49 10.72
C ARG A 569 -19.30 53.70 10.84
N GLY A 570 -19.90 53.16 11.90
CA GLY A 570 -21.18 53.57 12.46
C GLY A 570 -21.08 53.46 13.98
N ARG A 571 -21.29 54.58 14.69
CA ARG A 571 -21.21 54.72 16.15
C ARG A 571 -22.49 54.17 16.81
N GLY A 572 -22.35 53.60 18.00
CA GLY A 572 -23.45 53.33 18.93
C GLY A 572 -22.96 52.61 20.20
N SER A 573 -23.05 53.30 21.33
CA SER A 573 -22.99 52.90 22.76
C SER A 573 -23.60 51.51 23.08
N SER A 574 -23.33 50.77 24.17
CA SER A 574 -22.69 50.98 25.48
C SER A 574 -22.60 49.63 26.24
N LEU A 575 -21.58 49.52 27.13
CA LEU A 575 -21.55 48.85 28.45
C LEU A 575 -21.61 47.31 28.65
N CYS A 576 -20.75 46.88 29.60
CA CYS A 576 -20.65 45.60 30.33
C CYS A 576 -20.12 44.39 29.53
N GLY A 577 -19.14 43.58 29.97
CA GLY A 577 -18.34 43.47 31.18
C GLY A 577 -17.65 42.08 31.17
N GLY A 578 -16.48 41.93 31.80
CA GLY A 578 -15.92 40.63 32.21
C GLY A 578 -14.79 40.04 31.35
N ARG A 579 -13.54 40.35 31.71
CA ARG A 579 -12.32 39.59 31.36
C ARG A 579 -11.85 38.86 32.60
N TRP A 580 -11.50 37.58 32.48
CA TRP A 580 -10.52 36.93 33.36
C TRP A 580 -9.45 36.24 32.51
N ARG A 581 -8.20 36.67 32.72
CA ARG A 581 -6.97 35.97 32.40
C ARG A 581 -6.50 35.31 33.70
N ILE A 582 -5.95 34.10 33.64
CA ILE A 582 -5.09 33.57 34.69
C ILE A 582 -3.73 33.24 34.06
N SER A 583 -2.70 33.80 34.67
CA SER A 583 -1.28 33.59 34.40
C SER A 583 -0.72 32.51 35.32
N LEU A 584 0.39 31.91 34.84
CA LEU A 584 1.30 31.00 35.52
C LEU A 584 2.10 31.64 36.70
N VAL A 585 2.81 30.75 37.43
CA VAL A 585 3.90 30.91 38.43
C VAL A 585 3.39 30.90 39.89
N GLY A 586 3.91 30.14 40.87
CA GLY A 586 5.04 29.20 40.99
C GLY A 586 5.43 29.01 42.48
N LEU A 587 6.22 27.95 42.75
CA LEU A 587 7.16 27.73 43.88
C LEU A 587 6.71 27.40 45.34
N ARG A 588 7.07 26.16 45.76
CA ARG A 588 7.81 25.71 46.98
C ARG A 588 7.91 26.66 48.20
N ARG A 589 7.60 26.16 49.43
CA ARG A 589 8.50 25.50 50.44
C ARG A 589 7.92 25.51 51.88
N ARG A 590 8.48 24.61 52.72
CA ARG A 590 8.40 24.38 54.20
C ARG A 590 7.31 23.37 54.61
N PHE A 591 7.57 22.31 55.37
CA PHE A 591 8.65 21.96 56.30
C PHE A 591 9.53 20.79 55.86
#